data_AF-A0A2H0UEG8-F1
#
_entry.id   AF-A0A2H0UEG8-F1
#
_cell.length_a   1.000
_cell.length_b   1.000
_cell.length_c   1.000
_cell.angle_alpha   90.00
_cell.angle_beta   90.00
_cell.angle_gamma   90.00
#
_symmetry.space_group_name_H-M   'P 1'
#
loop_
_entity.id
_entity.type
_entity.pdbx_description
1 polymer ?
#
loop_
_entity_poly.entity_id
_entity_poly.type
_entity_poly.pdbx_seq_one_letter_code
_entity_poly.pdbx_strand_id
1 'polypeptide(L)'
;MQKEFLGKTGNGMSVYVDMESSHASTHFDDTPGLMEIIKEIIPTLTPTEDWVRTDVDTGREIGLSDLVKTDAEDETLYAKRPHREQYARFVKNRKPVSTSFVTVDLRKESDGTYNLYTAFVGELTPSFPGGNYLPERSKEFWSNHALVWGRQEIIPGTETKECPW
;
A
#
# COMPACT_ATOMS: atom_id res chain seq x y z
N MET A 1 -8.22 19.71 -9.54
CA MET A 1 -6.95 18.96 -9.67
C MET A 1 -5.79 19.88 -9.35
N GLN A 2 -5.52 20.02 -8.06
CA GLN A 2 -4.28 20.58 -7.56
C GLN A 2 -3.24 19.45 -7.53
N LYS A 3 -2.40 19.38 -8.57
CA LYS A 3 -1.25 18.46 -8.58
C LYS A 3 -0.10 19.10 -7.79
N GLU A 4 0.39 18.40 -6.76
CA GLU A 4 1.60 18.78 -6.03
C GLU A 4 2.82 18.12 -6.66
N PHE A 5 3.90 18.88 -6.82
CA PHE A 5 5.18 18.35 -7.29
C PHE A 5 5.94 17.68 -6.14
N LEU A 6 6.33 16.42 -6.34
CA LEU A 6 7.01 15.62 -5.33
C LEU A 6 8.52 15.53 -5.54
N GLY A 7 9.00 15.69 -6.77
CA GLY A 7 10.43 15.63 -7.06
C GLY A 7 10.73 15.10 -8.45
N LYS A 8 12.03 14.90 -8.72
CA LYS A 8 12.50 14.23 -9.94
C LYS A 8 13.11 12.89 -9.59
N THR A 9 12.79 11.88 -10.39
CA THR A 9 13.41 10.57 -10.33
C THR A 9 14.90 10.64 -10.69
N GLY A 10 15.66 9.59 -10.38
CA GLY A 10 17.08 9.48 -10.71
C GLY A 10 17.38 9.54 -12.21
N ASN A 11 16.40 9.21 -13.06
CA ASN A 11 16.47 9.40 -14.51
C ASN A 11 15.81 10.72 -15.00
N GLY A 12 15.53 11.67 -14.10
CA GLY A 12 15.16 13.05 -14.42
C GLY A 12 13.67 13.30 -14.68
N MET A 13 12.80 12.31 -14.45
CA MET A 13 11.36 12.40 -14.70
C MET A 13 10.66 13.10 -13.52
N SER A 14 9.80 14.07 -13.81
CA SER A 14 9.01 14.75 -12.77
C SER A 14 7.90 13.86 -12.23
N VAL A 15 7.75 13.83 -10.91
CA VAL A 15 6.68 13.10 -10.22
C VAL A 15 5.74 14.09 -9.54
N TYR A 16 4.44 13.87 -9.70
CA TYR A 16 3.37 14.67 -9.12
C TYR A 16 2.39 13.78 -8.36
N VAL A 17 1.57 14.37 -7.50
CA VAL A 17 0.41 13.70 -6.89
C VAL A 17 -0.81 14.60 -6.94
N ASP A 18 -1.98 14.03 -7.23
CA ASP A 18 -3.25 14.73 -7.06
C ASP A 18 -3.72 14.64 -5.61
N MET A 19 -3.64 15.74 -4.87
CA MET A 19 -3.98 15.78 -3.45
C MET A 19 -5.50 15.72 -3.18
N GLU A 20 -6.34 15.89 -4.21
CA GLU A 20 -7.79 15.91 -4.05
C GLU A 20 -8.43 14.55 -4.35
N SER A 21 -7.96 13.86 -5.40
CA SER A 21 -8.67 12.68 -5.92
C SER A 21 -7.83 11.40 -6.04
N SER A 22 -6.52 11.47 -5.80
CA SER A 22 -5.68 10.27 -5.89
C SER A 22 -5.96 9.29 -4.76
N HIS A 23 -5.63 8.02 -4.98
CA HIS A 23 -5.63 7.06 -3.87
C HIS A 23 -4.51 7.36 -2.86
N ALA A 24 -3.43 8.03 -3.27
CA ALA A 24 -2.34 8.44 -2.39
C ALA A 24 -2.79 9.46 -1.32
N SER A 25 -3.74 10.36 -1.62
CA SER A 25 -4.16 11.40 -0.66
C SER A 25 -4.72 10.80 0.62
N THR A 26 -5.51 9.73 0.53
CA THR A 26 -6.04 9.03 1.72
C THR A 26 -4.93 8.50 2.62
N HIS A 27 -3.83 8.00 2.04
CA HIS A 27 -2.69 7.49 2.81
C HIS A 27 -1.84 8.60 3.44
N PHE A 28 -1.77 9.78 2.81
CA PHE A 28 -1.09 10.93 3.38
C PHE A 28 -1.84 11.51 4.58
N ASP A 29 -3.17 11.50 4.55
CA ASP A 29 -4.00 11.92 5.69
C ASP A 29 -3.85 10.94 6.87
N ASP A 30 -3.82 9.63 6.59
CA ASP A 30 -3.74 8.58 7.60
C ASP A 30 -2.33 8.39 8.19
N THR A 31 -1.28 8.76 7.45
CA THR A 31 0.12 8.47 7.81
C THR A 31 0.96 9.75 7.87
N PRO A 32 1.06 10.39 9.05
CA PRO A 32 1.92 11.56 9.25
C PRO A 32 3.37 11.28 8.83
N GLY A 33 3.94 12.17 8.01
CA GLY A 33 5.32 12.07 7.54
C GLY A 33 5.52 11.23 6.27
N LEU A 34 4.50 10.51 5.79
CA LEU A 34 4.61 9.72 4.55
C LEU A 34 5.01 10.58 3.36
N MET A 35 4.45 11.78 3.22
CA MET A 35 4.80 12.72 2.15
C MET A 35 6.30 13.02 2.09
N GLU A 36 6.93 13.28 3.23
CA GLU A 36 8.36 13.60 3.31
C GLU A 36 9.23 12.39 2.94
N ILE A 37 8.84 11.20 3.38
CA ILE A 37 9.49 9.94 2.99
C ILE A 37 9.39 9.74 1.47
N ILE A 38 8.22 9.99 0.88
CA ILE A 38 8.04 9.88 -0.57
C ILE A 38 8.91 10.88 -1.34
N LYS A 39 8.98 12.13 -0.90
CA LYS A 39 9.87 13.14 -1.50
C LYS A 39 11.34 12.73 -1.41
N GLU A 40 11.73 12.06 -0.32
CA GLU A 40 13.09 11.55 -0.13
C GLU A 40 13.43 10.38 -1.07
N ILE A 41 12.52 9.44 -1.29
CA ILE A 41 12.80 8.25 -2.11
C ILE A 41 12.66 8.49 -3.62
N ILE A 42 11.90 9.50 -4.06
CA ILE A 42 11.69 9.76 -5.49
C ILE A 42 13.02 9.83 -6.28
N PRO A 43 14.05 10.58 -5.84
CA PRO A 43 15.34 10.65 -6.53
C PRO A 43 16.07 9.31 -6.68
N THR A 44 15.76 8.29 -5.87
CA THR A 44 16.39 6.97 -5.97
C THR A 44 15.70 6.06 -6.99
N LEU A 45 14.49 6.40 -7.43
CA LEU A 45 13.73 5.64 -8.41
C LEU A 45 14.23 5.94 -9.83
N THR A 46 14.29 4.92 -10.69
CA THR A 46 14.63 5.08 -12.12
C THR A 46 13.62 4.35 -13.01
N PRO A 47 12.33 4.76 -12.99
CA PRO A 47 11.27 4.04 -13.71
C PRO A 47 11.45 4.13 -15.22
N THR A 48 11.30 3.02 -15.94
CA THR A 48 11.38 2.99 -17.42
C THR A 48 10.04 2.67 -18.08
N GLU A 49 9.11 2.11 -17.33
CA GLU A 49 7.82 1.59 -17.75
C GLU A 49 6.68 2.57 -17.46
N ASP A 50 5.58 2.48 -18.20
CA ASP A 50 4.43 3.37 -18.01
C ASP A 50 3.70 3.13 -16.68
N TRP A 51 3.87 1.96 -16.08
CA TRP A 51 3.34 1.62 -14.76
C TRP A 51 4.42 0.94 -13.93
N VAL A 52 4.83 1.59 -12.84
CA VAL A 52 5.85 1.09 -11.92
C VAL A 52 5.27 0.96 -10.53
N ARG A 53 5.25 -0.25 -10.00
CA ARG A 53 4.87 -0.51 -8.61
C ARG A 53 6.02 -1.23 -7.91
N THR A 54 6.60 -0.59 -6.90
CA THR A 54 7.81 -1.04 -6.22
C THR A 54 7.78 -0.62 -4.76
N ASP A 55 8.47 -1.36 -3.91
CA ASP A 55 8.90 -0.90 -2.59
C ASP A 55 10.35 -0.42 -2.62
N VAL A 56 10.70 0.39 -1.62
CA VAL A 56 12.04 0.94 -1.39
C VAL A 56 12.38 0.77 0.08
N ASP A 57 13.53 0.15 0.36
CA ASP A 57 14.12 0.15 1.69
C ASP A 57 14.82 1.49 1.94
N THR A 58 14.35 2.23 2.93
CA THR A 58 14.94 3.52 3.33
C THR A 58 16.17 3.37 4.23
N GLY A 59 16.49 2.15 4.66
CA GLY A 59 17.61 1.85 5.55
C GLY A 59 17.44 2.32 7.00
N ARG A 60 16.27 2.85 7.36
CA ARG A 60 15.89 3.27 8.72
C ARG A 60 14.44 2.95 9.00
N GLU A 61 14.06 2.86 10.28
CA GLU A 61 12.65 2.73 10.65
C GLU A 61 11.88 4.00 10.25
N ILE A 62 10.82 3.84 9.47
CA ILE A 62 9.98 4.95 8.97
C ILE A 62 8.54 4.89 9.45
N GLY A 63 8.16 3.83 10.16
CA GLY A 63 6.83 3.66 10.70
C GLY A 63 6.49 2.21 10.98
N LEU A 64 5.19 1.97 11.13
CA LEU A 64 4.64 0.65 11.41
C LEU A 64 3.86 0.13 10.19
N SER A 65 4.12 -1.11 9.80
CA SER A 65 3.25 -1.85 8.89
C SER A 65 2.19 -2.60 9.70
N ASP A 66 0.93 -2.41 9.33
CA ASP A 66 -0.18 -3.18 9.88
C ASP A 66 -0.37 -4.53 9.15
N LEU A 67 0.32 -4.75 8.04
CA LEU A 67 0.39 -6.05 7.40
C LEU A 67 1.44 -6.91 8.09
N VAL A 68 0.99 -8.02 8.68
CA VAL A 68 1.87 -8.92 9.42
C VAL A 68 1.74 -10.34 8.89
N LYS A 69 2.84 -11.08 8.99
CA LYS A 69 2.83 -12.52 8.80
C LYS A 69 2.03 -13.17 9.94
N THR A 70 1.27 -14.19 9.59
CA THR A 70 0.42 -14.96 10.49
C THR A 70 0.71 -16.45 10.36
N ASP A 71 0.35 -17.21 11.38
CA ASP A 71 0.45 -18.66 11.45
C ASP A 71 -0.86 -19.27 11.97
N ALA A 72 -0.85 -20.57 12.25
CA ALA A 72 -2.04 -21.32 12.66
C ALA A 72 -2.57 -20.94 14.06
N GLU A 73 -1.75 -20.30 14.90
CA GLU A 73 -2.13 -19.89 16.26
C GLU A 73 -2.79 -18.49 16.27
N ASP A 74 -2.87 -17.83 15.12
CA ASP A 74 -3.43 -16.49 15.00
C ASP A 74 -4.96 -16.47 14.92
N GLU A 75 -5.56 -15.56 15.68
CA GLU A 75 -6.98 -15.28 15.63
C GLU A 75 -7.32 -14.41 14.42
N THR A 76 -7.56 -15.06 13.29
CA THR A 76 -7.88 -14.39 12.02
C THR A 76 -9.37 -14.35 11.70
N LEU A 77 -9.77 -13.32 10.94
CA LEU A 77 -11.11 -13.17 10.37
C LEU A 77 -11.03 -12.40 9.06
N TYR A 78 -12.13 -12.38 8.31
CA TYR A 78 -12.26 -11.61 7.08
C TYR A 78 -13.33 -10.55 7.23
N ALA A 79 -13.07 -9.34 6.72
CA ALA A 79 -14.07 -8.27 6.67
C ALA A 79 -13.87 -7.43 5.41
N LYS A 80 -14.92 -6.74 4.98
CA LYS A 80 -14.82 -5.76 3.89
C LYS A 80 -14.36 -4.41 4.43
N ARG A 81 -13.58 -3.69 3.64
CA ARG A 81 -13.19 -2.30 3.91
C ARG A 81 -14.06 -1.35 3.09
N PRO A 82 -14.30 -0.10 3.54
CA PRO A 82 -15.00 0.91 2.75
C PRO A 82 -14.42 1.03 1.34
N HIS A 83 -15.29 1.19 0.35
CA HIS A 83 -14.91 1.36 -1.06
C HIS A 83 -14.10 0.20 -1.67
N ARG A 84 -14.16 -1.00 -1.08
CA ARG A 84 -13.53 -2.22 -1.59
C ARG A 84 -14.55 -3.35 -1.67
N GLU A 85 -14.55 -4.06 -2.80
CA GLU A 85 -15.44 -5.22 -3.00
C GLU A 85 -14.89 -6.51 -2.37
N GLN A 86 -13.56 -6.64 -2.37
CA GLN A 86 -12.87 -7.81 -1.85
C GLN A 86 -12.83 -7.81 -0.32
N TYR A 87 -12.92 -9.00 0.25
CA TYR A 87 -12.61 -9.23 1.65
C TYR A 87 -11.11 -9.10 1.91
N ALA A 88 -10.77 -8.40 2.99
CA ALA A 88 -9.43 -8.41 3.54
C ALA A 88 -9.37 -9.40 4.71
N ARG A 89 -8.21 -10.04 4.88
CA ARG A 89 -7.92 -10.88 6.06
C ARG A 89 -7.33 -10.01 7.16
N PHE A 90 -7.81 -10.21 8.37
CA PHE A 90 -7.39 -9.52 9.58
C PHE A 90 -6.92 -10.49 10.66
N VAL A 91 -6.08 -10.00 11.58
CA VAL A 91 -5.62 -10.73 12.76
C VAL A 91 -5.82 -9.91 14.04
N LYS A 92 -6.40 -10.53 15.07
CA LYS A 92 -6.79 -9.85 16.33
C LYS A 92 -5.70 -9.83 17.39
N ASN A 93 -4.82 -10.83 17.39
CA ASN A 93 -3.82 -11.07 18.44
C ASN A 93 -2.38 -10.72 18.00
N ARG A 94 -2.22 -9.89 16.95
CA ARG A 94 -0.92 -9.34 16.52
C ARG A 94 -0.90 -7.82 16.66
N LYS A 95 0.30 -7.25 16.61
CA LYS A 95 0.55 -5.81 16.62
C LYS A 95 1.26 -5.40 15.34
N PRO A 96 1.12 -4.14 14.88
CA PRO A 96 1.89 -3.63 13.76
C PRO A 96 3.40 -3.76 14.02
N VAL A 97 4.18 -3.96 12.98
CA VAL A 97 5.63 -4.17 13.05
C VAL A 97 6.36 -2.96 12.47
N SER A 98 7.47 -2.57 13.09
CA SER A 98 8.36 -1.54 12.54
C SER A 98 8.87 -1.96 11.17
N THR A 99 8.92 -1.03 10.22
CA THR A 99 9.47 -1.28 8.88
C THR A 99 10.30 -0.11 8.39
N SER A 100 11.27 -0.43 7.52
CA SER A 100 12.04 0.53 6.74
C SER A 100 11.55 0.67 5.30
N PHE A 101 10.54 -0.11 4.91
CA PHE A 101 10.04 -0.16 3.55
C PHE A 101 8.86 0.79 3.33
N VAL A 102 8.88 1.46 2.19
CA VAL A 102 7.75 2.22 1.64
C VAL A 102 7.43 1.73 0.24
N THR A 103 6.16 1.54 -0.06
CA THR A 103 5.67 1.13 -1.39
C THR A 103 5.10 2.33 -2.14
N VAL A 104 5.37 2.39 -3.45
CA VAL A 104 4.83 3.38 -4.39
C VAL A 104 4.25 2.73 -5.65
N ASP A 105 3.23 3.37 -6.22
CA ASP A 105 2.69 3.09 -7.56
C ASP A 105 2.77 4.37 -8.39
N LEU A 106 3.68 4.41 -9.37
CA LEU A 106 3.85 5.50 -10.32
C LEU A 106 3.21 5.13 -11.65
N ARG A 107 2.42 6.06 -12.20
CA ARG A 107 1.77 5.92 -13.51
C ARG A 107 2.18 7.05 -14.41
N LYS A 108 2.68 6.73 -15.58
CA LYS A 108 3.14 7.70 -16.55
C LYS A 108 1.95 8.38 -17.22
N GLU A 109 2.02 9.69 -17.30
CA GLU A 109 1.03 10.55 -17.95
C GLU A 109 1.42 10.80 -19.41
N SER A 110 0.48 11.31 -20.20
CA SER A 110 0.68 11.58 -21.64
C SER A 110 1.75 12.64 -21.94
N ASP A 111 2.03 13.52 -20.98
CA ASP A 111 3.09 14.54 -21.06
C ASP A 111 4.49 14.00 -20.68
N GLY A 112 4.59 12.71 -20.36
CA GLY A 112 5.83 12.04 -19.96
C GLY A 112 6.19 12.22 -18.49
N THR A 113 5.37 12.90 -17.68
CA THR A 113 5.54 12.94 -16.22
C THR A 113 4.99 11.67 -15.57
N TYR A 114 5.28 11.45 -14.28
CA TYR A 114 4.62 10.41 -13.50
C TYR A 114 3.65 11.04 -12.49
N ASN A 115 2.49 10.42 -12.35
CA ASN A 115 1.59 10.62 -11.24
C ASN A 115 1.78 9.50 -10.20
N LEU A 116 1.92 9.87 -8.93
CA LEU A 116 1.87 8.96 -7.80
C LEU A 116 0.41 8.54 -7.59
N TYR A 117 0.08 7.32 -7.98
CA TYR A 117 -1.26 6.78 -7.82
C TYR A 117 -1.55 6.39 -6.36
N THR A 118 -0.62 5.72 -5.70
CA THR A 118 -0.71 5.36 -4.28
C THR A 118 0.68 5.25 -3.65
N ALA A 119 0.74 5.44 -2.33
CA ALA A 119 1.91 5.15 -1.50
C ALA A 119 1.48 4.63 -0.13
N PHE A 120 2.27 3.77 0.51
CA PHE A 120 2.03 3.34 1.90
C PHE A 120 3.31 2.80 2.56
N VAL A 121 3.36 2.86 3.90
CA VAL A 121 4.44 2.25 4.70
C VAL A 121 4.27 0.73 4.72
N GLY A 122 5.28 0.01 4.26
CA GLY A 122 5.28 -1.44 4.12
C GLY A 122 5.86 -1.92 2.80
N GLU A 123 6.06 -3.22 2.73
CA GLU A 123 6.57 -3.93 1.54
C GLU A 123 5.50 -4.06 0.45
N LEU A 124 5.98 -4.31 -0.77
CA LEU A 124 5.12 -4.55 -1.91
C LEU A 124 4.44 -5.91 -1.82
N THR A 125 3.12 -5.92 -1.98
CA THR A 125 2.31 -7.15 -1.90
C THR A 125 1.54 -7.40 -3.19
N PRO A 126 1.17 -8.67 -3.46
CA PRO A 126 0.09 -8.94 -4.42
C PRO A 126 -1.21 -8.25 -3.94
N SER A 127 -2.12 -7.98 -4.87
CA SER A 127 -3.47 -7.55 -4.51
C SER A 127 -4.17 -8.61 -3.66
N PHE A 128 -5.23 -8.23 -2.94
CA PHE A 128 -6.12 -9.21 -2.31
C PHE A 128 -6.70 -10.19 -3.35
N PRO A 129 -7.12 -11.39 -2.92
CA PRO A 129 -7.75 -12.37 -3.80
C PRO A 129 -8.96 -11.75 -4.53
N GLY A 130 -8.96 -11.89 -5.87
CA GLY A 130 -9.92 -11.21 -6.75
C GLY A 130 -9.46 -9.85 -7.28
N GLY A 131 -8.25 -9.40 -6.94
CA GLY A 131 -7.59 -8.24 -7.55
C GLY A 131 -6.69 -8.61 -8.75
N ASN A 132 -6.17 -7.58 -9.42
CA ASN A 132 -5.48 -7.73 -10.71
C ASN A 132 -3.94 -7.65 -10.62
N TYR A 133 -3.36 -7.45 -9.43
CA TYR A 133 -1.91 -7.29 -9.27
C TYR A 133 -1.28 -8.55 -8.69
N LEU A 134 -0.48 -9.26 -9.49
CA LEU A 134 0.09 -10.57 -9.16
C LEU A 134 -0.99 -11.56 -8.63
N PRO A 135 -2.13 -11.74 -9.35
CA PRO A 135 -3.24 -12.56 -8.89
C PRO A 135 -2.86 -14.01 -8.60
N GLU A 136 -1.86 -14.54 -9.31
CA GLU A 136 -1.33 -15.90 -9.14
C GLU A 136 -0.61 -16.10 -7.80
N ARG A 137 -0.04 -15.04 -7.21
CA ARG A 137 0.63 -15.07 -5.90
C ARG A 137 -0.28 -14.71 -4.75
N SER A 138 -1.44 -14.12 -5.07
CA SER A 138 -2.36 -13.55 -4.09
C SER A 138 -2.80 -14.56 -3.04
N LYS A 139 -3.28 -15.74 -3.44
CA LYS A 139 -3.91 -16.66 -2.48
C LYS A 139 -2.90 -17.19 -1.45
N GLU A 140 -1.73 -17.61 -1.92
CA GLU A 140 -0.66 -18.12 -1.06
C GLU A 140 -0.11 -17.03 -0.13
N PHE A 141 0.04 -15.81 -0.63
CA PHE A 141 0.51 -14.71 0.20
C PHE A 141 -0.49 -14.40 1.32
N TRP A 142 -1.77 -14.21 0.99
CA TRP A 142 -2.80 -13.81 1.95
C TRP A 142 -3.25 -14.93 2.89
N SER A 143 -2.91 -16.19 2.61
CA SER A 143 -3.12 -17.29 3.57
C SER A 143 -2.12 -17.27 4.72
N ASN A 144 -1.02 -16.52 4.55
CA ASN A 144 0.03 -16.36 5.55
C ASN A 144 0.21 -14.91 6.03
N HIS A 145 -0.56 -13.95 5.50
CA HIS A 145 -0.51 -12.55 5.93
C HIS A 145 -1.90 -12.00 6.23
N ALA A 146 -1.97 -11.04 7.15
CA ALA A 146 -3.21 -10.38 7.53
C ALA A 146 -2.96 -8.94 8.00
N LEU A 147 -3.97 -8.09 7.89
CA LEU A 147 -3.96 -6.75 8.44
C LEU A 147 -4.26 -6.80 9.95
N VAL A 148 -3.56 -6.02 10.77
CA VAL A 148 -3.82 -5.97 12.21
C VAL A 148 -5.19 -5.35 12.46
N TRP A 149 -6.00 -6.03 13.28
CA TRP A 149 -7.35 -5.59 13.63
C TRP A 149 -7.36 -4.21 14.29
N GLY A 150 -8.34 -3.38 13.92
CA GLY A 150 -8.50 -2.02 14.47
C GLY A 150 -7.49 -0.99 13.94
N ARG A 151 -6.66 -1.35 12.96
CA ARG A 151 -5.75 -0.41 12.27
C ARG A 151 -6.32 0.14 10.97
N GLN A 152 -7.37 -0.48 10.46
CA GLN A 152 -8.04 -0.12 9.21
C GLN A 152 -9.55 -0.11 9.47
N GLU A 153 -10.26 0.80 8.81
CA GLU A 153 -11.72 0.82 8.85
C GLU A 153 -12.29 -0.43 8.16
N ILE A 154 -13.37 -0.96 8.74
CA ILE A 154 -14.14 -2.06 8.18
C ILE A 154 -15.61 -1.67 8.05
N ILE A 155 -16.34 -2.37 7.19
CA ILE A 155 -17.79 -2.27 7.10
C ILE A 155 -18.40 -3.19 8.17
N PRO A 156 -19.02 -2.66 9.24
CA PRO A 156 -19.57 -3.48 10.32
C PRO A 156 -20.65 -4.44 9.81
N GLY A 157 -20.65 -5.67 10.34
CA GLY A 157 -21.57 -6.74 9.93
C GLY A 157 -21.09 -7.56 8.74
N THR A 158 -19.91 -7.27 8.19
CA THR A 158 -19.28 -8.09 7.13
C THR A 158 -18.29 -9.12 7.69
N GLU A 159 -18.03 -9.13 8.99
CA GLU A 159 -17.05 -10.01 9.60
C GLU A 159 -17.43 -11.49 9.45
N THR A 160 -16.49 -12.31 9.00
CA THR A 160 -16.66 -13.76 8.90
C THR A 160 -15.38 -14.50 9.26
N LYS A 161 -15.50 -15.72 9.80
CA LYS A 161 -14.36 -16.63 10.01
C LYS A 161 -14.14 -17.58 8.83
N GLU A 162 -15.11 -17.69 7.93
CA GLU A 162 -15.00 -18.52 6.73
C GLU A 162 -14.21 -17.78 5.65
N CYS A 163 -13.21 -18.45 5.07
CA CYS A 163 -12.42 -17.87 3.99
C CYS A 163 -13.29 -17.62 2.75
N PRO A 164 -13.45 -16.37 2.29
CA PRO A 164 -14.37 -16.04 1.20
C PRO A 164 -13.76 -16.20 -0.21
N TRP A 165 -12.59 -16.86 -0.33
CA TRP A 165 -11.81 -17.00 -1.57
C TRP A 165 -11.06 -18.33 -1.64
#